data_AF-A0A7V9EBQ4-F1
#
_entry.id   AF-A0A7V9EBQ4-F1
#
_cell.length_a   1.000
_cell.length_b   1.000
_cell.length_c   1.000
_cell.angle_alpha   90.00
_cell.angle_beta   90.00
_cell.angle_gamma   90.00
#
_symmetry.space_group_name_H-M   'P 1'
#
loop_
_entity.id
_entity.type
_entity.pdbx_description
1 polymer ?
#
loop_
_entity_poly.entity_id
_entity_poly.type
_entity_poly.pdbx_seq_one_letter_code
_entity_poly.pdbx_strand_id
1 'polypeptide(L)'
;MAEARLEHPNRDKAESKATRAAVVLLLLTSAALLAVVTLGGFTELQGMVPLAAFYFIIYLVIAFFVLRWNRGVLPVAAAGAILLAVFAAVAAPPWFARDKPGFDNPALEPSILGLLTVILIPVSVLLIAFALRGFQQAWNVEVEVHEDDDEYHGYEGRPQTA
;
A
#
# COMPACT_ATOMS: atom_id res chain seq x y z
N MET A 1 -5.42 0.31 -43.33
CA MET A 1 -4.60 0.61 -42.14
C MET A 1 -5.34 -0.03 -40.99
N ALA A 2 -4.94 -1.24 -40.59
CA ALA A 2 -5.55 -1.94 -39.46
C ALA A 2 -5.45 -1.05 -38.21
N GLU A 3 -6.52 -1.01 -37.40
CA GLU A 3 -6.57 -0.16 -36.22
C GLU A 3 -5.66 -0.75 -35.12
N ALA A 4 -4.63 -0.01 -34.72
CA ALA A 4 -3.74 -0.44 -33.63
C ALA A 4 -4.44 -0.24 -32.27
N ARG A 5 -4.58 -1.31 -31.49
CA ARG A 5 -5.15 -1.25 -30.14
C ARG A 5 -4.03 -1.22 -29.10
N LEU A 6 -4.10 -0.26 -28.18
CA LEU A 6 -3.20 -0.19 -27.02
C LEU A 6 -3.71 -1.11 -25.91
N GLU A 7 -2.88 -2.08 -25.52
CA GLU A 7 -3.15 -2.98 -24.40
C GLU A 7 -2.10 -2.87 -23.29
N HIS A 8 -2.51 -3.11 -22.04
CA HIS A 8 -1.63 -3.15 -20.86
C HIS A 8 -1.53 -4.60 -20.33
N PRO A 9 -0.79 -5.50 -21.00
CA PRO A 9 -0.82 -6.94 -20.71
C PRO A 9 -0.44 -7.28 -19.27
N ASN A 10 0.41 -6.46 -18.64
CA ASN A 10 0.81 -6.66 -17.25
C ASN A 10 -0.33 -6.40 -16.24
N ARG A 11 -1.36 -5.62 -16.58
CA ARG A 11 -2.50 -5.35 -15.69
C ARG A 11 -3.46 -6.53 -15.62
N ASP A 12 -3.49 -7.37 -16.66
CA ASP A 12 -4.41 -8.50 -16.72
C ASP A 12 -3.95 -9.74 -15.98
N LYS A 13 -2.64 -9.85 -15.74
CA LYS A 13 -2.02 -10.91 -14.95
C LYS A 13 -2.65 -10.98 -13.55
N ALA A 14 -3.00 -12.20 -13.14
CA ALA A 14 -3.55 -12.46 -11.81
C ALA A 14 -2.58 -12.00 -10.69
N GLU A 15 -1.28 -12.16 -10.89
CA GLU A 15 -0.25 -11.73 -9.94
C GLU A 15 -0.25 -10.20 -9.72
N SER A 16 -0.39 -9.42 -10.80
CA SER A 16 -0.44 -7.95 -10.73
C SER A 16 -1.71 -7.48 -10.02
N LYS A 17 -2.86 -8.10 -10.32
CA LYS A 17 -4.13 -7.82 -9.63
C LYS A 17 -4.04 -8.13 -8.13
N ALA A 18 -3.43 -9.26 -7.76
CA ALA A 18 -3.22 -9.65 -6.37
C ALA A 18 -2.25 -8.71 -5.64
N THR A 19 -1.14 -8.33 -6.29
CA THR A 19 -0.15 -7.41 -5.71
C THR A 19 -0.76 -6.03 -5.48
N ARG A 20 -1.52 -5.51 -6.46
CA ARG A 20 -2.27 -4.27 -6.33
C ARG A 20 -3.25 -4.33 -5.15
N ALA A 21 -4.03 -5.40 -5.03
CA ALA A 21 -4.96 -5.58 -3.92
C ALA A 21 -4.25 -5.61 -2.56
N ALA A 22 -3.12 -6.32 -2.46
CA ALA A 22 -2.31 -6.38 -1.25
C ALA A 22 -1.76 -5.00 -0.85
N VAL A 23 -1.21 -4.23 -1.81
CA VAL A 23 -0.70 -2.87 -1.54
C VAL A 23 -1.82 -1.96 -1.05
N VAL A 24 -3.00 -2.00 -1.70
CA VAL A 24 -4.16 -1.19 -1.28
C VAL A 24 -4.61 -1.57 0.13
N LEU A 25 -4.74 -2.88 0.42
CA LEU A 25 -5.12 -3.35 1.74
C LEU A 25 -4.13 -2.88 2.82
N LEU A 26 -2.83 -2.97 2.54
CA LEU A 26 -1.78 -2.54 3.47
C LEU A 26 -1.79 -1.03 3.72
N LEU A 27 -2.00 -0.21 2.67
CA LEU A 27 -2.15 1.25 2.81
C LEU A 27 -3.35 1.61 3.69
N LEU A 28 -4.50 0.98 3.42
CA LEU A 28 -5.72 1.21 4.21
C LEU A 28 -5.56 0.73 5.65
N THR A 29 -4.90 -0.41 5.86
CA THR A 29 -4.60 -0.93 7.20
C THR A 29 -3.70 0.03 7.97
N SER A 30 -2.63 0.53 7.36
CA SER A 30 -1.76 1.53 7.96
C SER A 30 -2.51 2.82 8.32
N ALA A 31 -3.36 3.32 7.41
CA ALA A 31 -4.19 4.50 7.67
C ALA A 31 -5.19 4.27 8.82
N ALA A 32 -5.85 3.11 8.85
CA ALA A 32 -6.78 2.75 9.91
C ALA A 32 -6.08 2.64 11.28
N LEU A 33 -4.93 1.96 11.33
CA LEU A 33 -4.13 1.85 12.56
C LEU A 33 -3.69 3.23 13.05
N LEU A 34 -3.19 4.08 12.15
CA LEU A 34 -2.84 5.47 12.48
C LEU A 34 -4.03 6.24 13.03
N ALA A 35 -5.22 6.12 12.42
CA ALA A 35 -6.42 6.79 12.89
C ALA A 35 -6.81 6.31 14.30
N VAL A 36 -6.80 5.00 14.56
CA VAL A 36 -7.12 4.44 15.88
C VAL A 36 -6.12 4.90 16.93
N VAL A 37 -4.81 4.86 16.64
CA VAL A 37 -3.76 5.35 17.56
C VAL A 37 -3.92 6.84 17.82
N THR A 38 -4.22 7.62 16.78
CA THR A 38 -4.36 9.09 16.89
C THR A 38 -5.58 9.49 17.70
N LEU A 39 -6.72 8.84 17.46
CA LEU A 39 -7.96 9.11 18.20
C LEU A 39 -7.88 8.58 19.64
N GLY A 40 -7.30 7.39 19.83
CA GLY A 40 -7.13 6.78 21.14
C GLY A 40 -6.14 7.53 22.03
N GLY A 41 -5.04 8.04 21.45
CA GLY A 41 -3.99 8.78 22.14
C GLY A 41 -4.14 10.29 22.12
N PHE A 42 -5.27 10.83 21.64
CA PHE A 42 -5.39 12.22 21.17
C PHE A 42 -4.93 13.27 22.17
N THR A 43 -5.27 13.11 23.45
CA THR A 43 -4.91 14.06 24.52
C THR A 43 -3.42 14.07 24.83
N GLU A 44 -2.72 12.96 24.54
CA GLU A 44 -1.31 12.75 24.87
C GLU A 44 -0.36 12.92 23.68
N LEU A 45 -0.90 12.99 22.46
CA LEU A 45 -0.15 13.20 21.22
C LEU A 45 0.24 14.66 21.03
N GLN A 46 1.07 15.20 21.94
CA GLN A 46 1.54 16.58 21.91
C GLN A 46 2.31 16.88 20.61
N GLY A 47 1.68 17.56 19.66
CA GLY A 47 2.28 17.99 18.39
C GLY A 47 2.37 16.92 17.30
N MET A 48 1.98 15.67 17.58
CA MET A 48 2.03 14.56 16.60
C MET A 48 0.75 14.40 15.79
N VAL A 49 -0.37 14.97 16.24
CA VAL A 49 -1.66 14.91 15.53
C VAL A 49 -1.57 15.40 14.08
N PRO A 50 -0.93 16.55 13.75
CA PRO A 50 -0.83 17.00 12.36
C PRO A 50 -0.04 16.05 11.46
N LEU A 51 1.04 15.47 11.98
CA LEU A 51 1.85 14.49 11.25
C LEU A 51 1.07 13.21 10.97
N ALA A 52 0.35 12.70 11.98
CA ALA A 52 -0.48 11.52 11.82
C ALA A 52 -1.64 11.76 10.83
N ALA A 53 -2.28 12.93 10.88
CA ALA A 53 -3.31 13.33 9.92
C ALA A 53 -2.76 13.41 8.48
N PHE A 54 -1.55 13.95 8.30
CA PHE A 54 -0.88 13.95 7.00
C PHE A 54 -0.67 12.53 6.47
N TYR A 55 -0.12 11.63 7.29
CA TYR A 55 0.09 10.22 6.91
C TYR A 55 -1.22 9.50 6.57
N PHE A 56 -2.27 9.74 7.36
CA PHE A 56 -3.59 9.21 7.09
C PHE A 56 -4.09 9.63 5.69
N ILE A 57 -4.09 10.93 5.41
CA ILE A 57 -4.59 11.47 4.14
C ILE A 57 -3.74 10.99 2.97
N ILE A 58 -2.41 11.08 3.07
CA ILE A 58 -1.53 10.74 1.95
C ILE A 58 -1.61 9.24 1.62
N TYR A 59 -1.78 8.35 2.59
CA TYR A 59 -1.96 6.92 2.32
C TYR A 59 -3.28 6.61 1.64
N LEU A 60 -4.38 7.32 1.97
CA LEU A 60 -5.63 7.19 1.24
C LEU A 60 -5.49 7.67 -0.22
N VAL A 61 -4.80 8.79 -0.43
CA VAL A 61 -4.52 9.32 -1.78
C VAL A 61 -3.67 8.34 -2.59
N ILE A 62 -2.61 7.80 -2.01
CA ILE A 62 -1.77 6.79 -2.66
C ILE A 62 -2.59 5.54 -2.98
N ALA A 63 -3.40 5.04 -2.04
CA ALA A 63 -4.24 3.85 -2.27
C ALA A 63 -5.18 4.04 -3.46
N PHE A 64 -5.78 5.22 -3.57
CA PHE A 64 -6.61 5.59 -4.71
C PHE A 64 -5.84 5.60 -6.04
N PHE A 65 -4.60 6.14 -6.07
CA PHE A 65 -3.77 6.09 -7.26
C PHE A 65 -3.31 4.67 -7.63
N VAL A 66 -3.04 3.82 -6.64
CA VAL A 66 -2.71 2.40 -6.87
C VAL A 66 -3.92 1.66 -7.46
N LEU A 67 -5.15 1.93 -6.99
CA LEU A 67 -6.37 1.39 -7.59
C LEU A 67 -6.51 1.76 -9.07
N ARG A 68 -6.04 2.95 -9.45
CA ARG A 68 -5.99 3.46 -10.83
C ARG A 68 -4.79 2.98 -11.63
N TRP A 69 -4.09 1.94 -11.19
CA TRP A 69 -2.91 1.38 -11.87
C TRP A 69 -1.74 2.36 -12.02
N ASN A 70 -1.66 3.40 -11.18
CA ASN A 70 -0.53 4.31 -11.21
C ASN A 70 0.70 3.66 -10.54
N ARG A 71 1.67 3.25 -11.35
CA ARG A 71 2.91 2.63 -10.85
C ARG A 71 3.81 3.62 -10.12
N GLY A 72 3.79 4.90 -10.51
CA GLY A 72 4.70 5.93 -10.00
C GLY A 72 4.55 6.19 -8.51
N VAL A 73 3.39 5.88 -7.92
CA VAL A 73 3.15 6.06 -6.49
C VAL A 73 3.67 4.91 -5.62
N LEU A 74 4.05 3.76 -6.20
CA LEU A 74 4.53 2.60 -5.42
C LEU A 74 5.86 2.87 -4.69
N PRO A 75 6.89 3.48 -5.32
CA PRO A 75 8.11 3.83 -4.60
C PRO A 75 7.85 4.90 -3.51
N VAL A 76 6.91 5.82 -3.74
CA VAL A 76 6.50 6.83 -2.76
C VAL A 76 5.82 6.16 -1.56
N ALA A 77 4.97 5.15 -1.80
CA ALA A 77 4.35 4.34 -0.75
C ALA A 77 5.42 3.63 0.10
N ALA A 78 6.42 3.02 -0.54
CA ALA A 78 7.51 2.34 0.15
C ALA A 78 8.34 3.32 0.99
N ALA A 79 8.70 4.49 0.46
CA ALA A 79 9.42 5.53 1.20
C ALA A 79 8.62 6.03 2.42
N GLY A 80 7.32 6.28 2.22
CA GLY A 80 6.42 6.64 3.31
C GLY A 80 6.33 5.55 4.38
N ALA A 81 6.29 4.27 3.98
CA ALA A 81 6.23 3.14 4.90
C ALA A 81 7.52 2.99 5.72
N ILE A 82 8.69 3.25 5.13
CA ILE A 82 9.97 3.27 5.86
C ILE A 82 9.92 4.32 6.97
N LEU A 83 9.53 5.56 6.64
CA LEU A 83 9.45 6.64 7.63
C LEU A 83 8.42 6.34 8.72
N LEU A 84 7.25 5.81 8.35
CA LEU A 84 6.22 5.42 9.30
C LEU A 84 6.71 4.31 10.25
N ALA A 85 7.43 3.31 9.74
CA ALA A 85 8.01 2.25 10.57
C ALA A 85 9.01 2.80 11.60
N VAL A 86 9.84 3.77 11.20
CA VAL A 86 10.79 4.45 12.10
C VAL A 86 10.04 5.23 13.18
N PHE A 87 9.03 6.03 12.80
CA PHE A 87 8.21 6.76 13.78
C PHE A 87 7.50 5.83 14.75
N ALA A 88 6.93 4.72 14.25
CA ALA A 88 6.31 3.70 15.09
C ALA A 88 7.30 3.06 16.07
N ALA A 89 8.51 2.73 15.62
CA ALA A 89 9.55 2.15 16.47
C ALA A 89 9.98 3.09 17.60
N VAL A 90 10.04 4.41 17.34
CA VAL A 90 10.36 5.42 18.35
C VAL A 90 9.17 5.70 19.27
N ALA A 91 7.94 5.70 18.74
CA ALA A 91 6.74 6.05 19.48
C ALA A 91 6.18 4.91 20.36
N ALA A 92 6.48 3.64 20.04
CA ALA A 92 5.94 2.51 20.77
C ALA A 92 6.38 2.42 22.25
N PRO A 93 7.70 2.51 22.60
CA PRO A 93 8.13 2.35 23.99
C PRO A 93 7.50 3.36 24.99
N PRO A 94 7.36 4.66 24.65
CA PRO A 94 6.67 5.62 25.52
C PRO A 94 5.25 5.21 25.91
N TRP A 95 4.48 4.58 25.02
CA TRP A 95 3.12 4.12 25.34
C TRP A 95 3.11 3.07 26.45
N PHE A 96 3.99 2.07 26.37
CA PHE A 96 4.13 1.08 27.43
C PHE A 96 4.69 1.66 28.73
N ALA A 97 5.54 2.69 28.65
CA ALA A 97 6.08 3.35 29.83
C ALA A 97 5.00 4.10 30.65
N ARG A 98 3.91 4.52 29.99
CA ARG A 98 2.76 5.20 30.60
C ARG A 98 1.76 4.27 31.26
N ASP A 99 1.88 2.96 31.06
CA ASP A 99 1.03 1.95 31.68
C ASP A 99 1.40 1.74 33.16
N LYS A 100 1.25 2.81 33.95
CA LYS A 100 1.61 2.89 35.37
C LYS A 100 0.67 3.86 36.10
N PRO A 101 0.46 3.66 37.42
CA PRO A 101 -0.30 4.60 38.23
C PRO A 101 0.31 6.01 38.17
N GLY A 102 -0.54 7.04 38.07
CA GLY A 102 -0.14 8.45 38.12
C GLY A 102 -0.02 9.18 36.77
N PHE A 103 -0.32 8.51 35.65
CA PHE A 103 -0.49 9.16 34.35
C PHE A 103 -1.96 9.41 34.03
N ASP A 104 -2.24 10.50 33.31
CA ASP A 104 -3.55 10.71 32.69
C ASP A 104 -3.79 9.65 31.62
N ASN A 105 -4.98 9.04 31.67
CA ASN A 105 -5.35 7.97 30.76
C ASN A 105 -5.88 8.55 29.44
N PRO A 106 -5.34 8.11 28.29
CA PRO A 106 -5.94 8.41 26.99
C PRO A 106 -7.31 7.73 26.85
N ALA A 107 -7.97 7.98 25.73
CA ALA A 107 -9.24 7.30 25.40
C ALA A 107 -9.08 5.78 25.24
N LEU A 108 -7.88 5.32 24.83
CA LEU A 108 -7.51 3.90 24.83
C LEU A 108 -6.39 3.66 25.85
N GLU A 109 -6.37 2.45 26.40
CA GLU A 109 -5.33 2.02 27.34
C GLU A 109 -3.93 2.17 26.69
N PRO A 110 -2.94 2.72 27.40
CA PRO A 110 -1.60 2.95 26.84
C PRO A 110 -0.95 1.68 26.29
N SER A 111 -1.15 0.53 26.94
CA SER A 111 -0.64 -0.76 26.49
C SER A 111 -1.20 -1.17 25.10
N ILE A 112 -2.49 -0.91 24.85
CA ILE A 112 -3.16 -1.15 23.57
C ILE A 112 -2.61 -0.20 22.50
N LEU A 113 -2.46 1.10 22.83
CA LEU A 113 -1.85 2.07 21.91
C LEU A 113 -0.41 1.68 21.55
N GLY A 114 0.36 1.22 22.51
CA GLY A 114 1.70 0.67 22.31
C GLY A 114 1.68 -0.53 21.37
N LEU A 115 0.80 -1.50 21.60
CA LEU A 115 0.66 -2.68 20.76
C LEU A 115 0.28 -2.32 19.31
N LEU A 116 -0.73 -1.47 19.11
CA LEU A 116 -1.14 -1.01 17.78
C LEU A 116 -0.01 -0.27 17.06
N THR A 117 0.78 0.52 17.80
CA THR A 117 1.97 1.20 17.27
C THR A 117 3.05 0.18 16.87
N VAL A 118 3.26 -0.88 17.65
CA VAL A 118 4.19 -1.96 17.28
C VAL A 118 3.73 -2.69 16.02
N ILE A 119 2.42 -2.96 15.87
CA ILE A 119 1.84 -3.61 14.69
C ILE A 119 2.05 -2.79 13.41
N LEU A 120 2.12 -1.46 13.50
CA LEU A 120 2.45 -0.62 12.33
C LEU A 120 3.81 -0.96 11.71
N ILE A 121 4.78 -1.47 12.49
CA ILE A 121 6.11 -1.83 11.99
C ILE A 121 6.05 -2.99 10.99
N PRO A 122 5.55 -4.20 11.33
CA PRO A 122 5.44 -5.29 10.36
C PRO A 122 4.50 -4.96 9.21
N VAL A 123 3.41 -4.21 9.43
CA VAL A 123 2.53 -3.76 8.33
C VAL A 123 3.30 -2.88 7.34
N SER A 124 4.14 -1.97 7.84
CA SER A 124 4.98 -1.12 7.00
C SER A 124 6.03 -1.92 6.24
N VAL A 125 6.66 -2.91 6.87
CA VAL A 125 7.62 -3.82 6.20
C VAL A 125 6.95 -4.60 5.06
N LEU A 126 5.75 -5.13 5.30
CA LEU A 126 4.96 -5.79 4.26
C LEU A 126 4.59 -4.82 3.13
N LEU A 127 4.18 -3.59 3.47
CA LEU A 127 3.87 -2.56 2.47
C LEU A 127 5.08 -2.25 1.59
N ILE A 128 6.27 -2.12 2.17
CA ILE A 128 7.52 -1.93 1.42
C ILE A 128 7.74 -3.08 0.44
N ALA A 129 7.68 -4.32 0.93
CA ALA A 129 7.94 -5.51 0.11
C ALA A 129 6.97 -5.62 -1.09
N PHE A 130 5.67 -5.46 -0.85
CA PHE A 130 4.66 -5.55 -1.90
C PHE A 130 4.68 -4.35 -2.85
N ALA A 131 4.98 -3.14 -2.37
CA ALA A 131 5.12 -1.96 -3.22
C ALA A 131 6.31 -2.10 -4.17
N LEU A 132 7.47 -2.56 -3.68
CA LEU A 132 8.66 -2.80 -4.52
C LEU A 132 8.41 -3.94 -5.53
N ARG A 133 7.74 -5.02 -5.13
CA ARG A 133 7.31 -6.09 -6.04
C ARG A 133 6.39 -5.56 -7.14
N GLY A 134 5.36 -4.78 -6.77
CA GLY A 134 4.44 -4.17 -7.74
C GLY A 134 5.14 -3.22 -8.70
N PHE A 135 6.16 -2.49 -8.24
CA PHE A 135 6.95 -1.62 -9.09
C PHE A 135 7.72 -2.39 -10.17
N GLN A 136 8.27 -3.56 -9.81
CA GLN A 136 8.98 -4.47 -10.72
C GLN A 136 8.05 -5.13 -11.76
N GLN A 137 6.73 -5.15 -11.57
CA GLN A 137 5.76 -5.75 -12.50
C GLN A 137 5.41 -4.86 -13.71
N ALA A 138 6.00 -3.67 -13.84
CA ALA A 138 5.92 -2.84 -15.04
C ALA A 138 4.49 -2.58 -15.58
N TRP A 139 3.57 -2.15 -14.71
CA TRP A 139 2.16 -1.86 -15.05
C TRP A 139 1.93 -0.73 -16.08
N ASN A 140 2.98 0.01 -16.43
CA ASN A 140 2.97 1.09 -17.41
C ASN A 140 3.32 0.62 -18.83
N VAL A 141 3.72 -0.63 -19.01
CA VAL A 141 4.06 -1.15 -20.35
C VAL A 141 2.78 -1.24 -21.17
N GLU A 142 2.84 -0.60 -22.33
CA GLU A 142 1.81 -0.55 -23.36
C GLU A 142 2.34 -1.31 -24.56
N VAL A 143 1.52 -2.19 -25.12
CA VAL A 143 1.82 -2.92 -26.35
C VAL A 143 0.76 -2.55 -27.37
N GLU A 144 1.20 -2.19 -28.57
CA GLU A 144 0.35 -1.99 -29.73
C GLU A 144 0.09 -3.35 -30.37
N VAL A 145 -1.18 -3.74 -30.51
CA VAL A 145 -1.61 -4.95 -31.22
C VAL A 145 -2.30 -4.51 -32.50
N HIS A 146 -1.85 -5.02 -33.66
CA HIS A 146 -2.47 -4.78 -34.96
C HIS A 146 -3.39 -5.95 -35.31
N GLU A 147 -4.57 -5.70 -35.91
CA GLU A 147 -5.54 -6.76 -36.28
C GLU A 147 -4.94 -7.87 -37.18
N ASP A 148 -3.90 -7.56 -37.97
CA ASP A 148 -3.23 -8.54 -38.83
C ASP A 148 -2.41 -9.58 -38.02
N ASP A 149 -2.01 -9.28 -36.78
CA ASP A 149 -1.27 -10.19 -35.89
C ASP A 149 -2.20 -11.23 -35.21
N ASP A 150 -3.49 -10.91 -35.06
CA ASP A 150 -4.50 -11.82 -34.50
C ASP A 150 -4.79 -13.00 -35.46
N GLU A 151 -4.72 -12.78 -36.77
CA GLU A 151 -4.97 -13.82 -37.79
C GLU A 151 -3.81 -14.85 -37.85
N TYR A 152 -2.58 -14.44 -37.58
CA TYR A 152 -1.41 -15.32 -37.56
C TYR A 152 -1.38 -16.25 -36.34
N HIS A 153 -1.75 -15.75 -35.15
CA HIS A 153 -1.83 -16.57 -33.94
C HIS A 153 -3.08 -17.48 -33.89
N GLY A 154 -4.13 -17.18 -34.65
CA GLY A 154 -5.30 -18.06 -34.82
C GLY A 154 -5.01 -19.33 -35.63
N TYR A 155 -3.95 -19.36 -36.44
CA TYR A 155 -3.63 -20.46 -37.35
C TYR A 155 -2.74 -21.57 -36.73
N GLU A 156 -1.99 -21.27 -35.67
CA GLU A 156 -1.14 -22.25 -34.96
C GLU A 156 -1.94 -23.24 -34.08
N GLY A 157 -3.27 -23.06 -33.95
CA GLY A 157 -4.15 -23.90 -33.15
C GLY A 157 -4.89 -25.03 -33.89
N ARG A 158 -4.73 -25.20 -35.21
CA ARG A 158 -5.38 -26.29 -35.95
C ARG A 158 -4.40 -27.45 -36.17
N PRO A 159 -4.69 -28.68 -35.68
CA PRO A 159 -3.88 -29.83 -36.04
C PRO A 159 -3.93 -30.01 -37.56
N GLN A 160 -2.75 -30.00 -38.18
CA GLN A 160 -2.58 -30.42 -39.58
C GLN A 160 -3.09 -31.87 -39.68
N THR A 161 -4.31 -32.02 -40.18
CA THR A 161 -4.84 -33.31 -40.60
C THR A 161 -4.51 -33.46 -42.08
N ALA A 162 -3.80 -34.54 -42.36
CA ALA A 162 -3.35 -34.96 -43.68
C ALA A 162 -4.51 -35.41 -44.58
#